data_AF-A0A8B6CCX6-F1
#
_entry.id   AF-A0A8B6CCX6-F1
#
_cell.length_a   1.000
_cell.length_b   1.000
_cell.length_c   1.000
_cell.angle_alpha   90.00
_cell.angle_beta   90.00
_cell.angle_gamma   90.00
#
_symmetry.space_group_name_H-M   'P 1'
#
loop_
_entity.id
_entity.type
_entity.pdbx_description
1 polymer ?
#
loop_
_entity_poly.entity_id
_entity_poly.type
_entity_poly.pdbx_seq_one_letter_code
_entity_poly.pdbx_strand_id
1 'polypeptide(L)'
;MIRQLGLPTWFGSLSSADTNWKDLLRILGKLNDGKEYTDSELKEMNWNQKSKLVQKDPVTCSRYFDYRVQQFINLVLKSDHDPIGKLTDYFYRVEFQQRGSPHIHILIWIENAPVYESDSNEDVVAFIDKYVSCSLSENNTSLVNLQVHKHSKTCRKKGHPICRFGFPLPPMKATVILEPLKENDDIEKYKAIYKEIQNEINSLHNSEDIDQMTYDMFLDDVLQMNDENYIKAIRSNLSGPKVFLKRKPSEVRVNGYMKTVLIAWQANHDLQFV
;
A
#
# COMPACT_ATOMS: atom_id res chain seq x y z
N MET A 1 -9.23 -9.02 -22.50
CA MET A 1 -8.01 -8.58 -21.82
C MET A 1 -7.14 -9.73 -21.35
N ILE A 2 -7.37 -10.44 -20.23
CA ILE A 2 -6.40 -11.49 -19.80
C ILE A 2 -6.09 -12.54 -20.89
N ARG A 3 -7.12 -13.04 -21.61
CA ARG A 3 -6.91 -13.99 -22.72
C ARG A 3 -6.14 -13.42 -23.93
N GLN A 4 -6.07 -12.10 -24.08
CA GLN A 4 -5.47 -11.40 -25.23
C GLN A 4 -4.12 -10.78 -24.89
N LEU A 5 -3.98 -10.24 -23.67
CA LEU A 5 -2.84 -9.47 -23.19
C LEU A 5 -1.98 -10.26 -22.20
N GLY A 6 -2.44 -11.44 -21.75
CA GLY A 6 -1.80 -12.19 -20.67
C GLY A 6 -2.14 -11.63 -19.29
N LEU A 7 -1.39 -12.08 -18.29
CA LEU A 7 -1.48 -11.56 -16.93
C LEU A 7 -1.02 -10.09 -16.88
N PRO A 8 -1.71 -9.22 -16.11
CA PRO A 8 -1.23 -7.87 -15.88
C PRO A 8 0.09 -7.90 -15.11
N THR A 9 0.91 -6.86 -15.25
CA THR A 9 2.15 -6.68 -14.47
C THR A 9 1.84 -6.18 -13.06
N TRP A 10 0.91 -5.22 -12.95
CA TRP A 10 0.51 -4.65 -11.68
C TRP A 10 -0.99 -4.77 -11.46
N PHE A 11 -1.36 -5.13 -10.23
CA PHE A 11 -2.65 -4.83 -9.66
C PHE A 11 -2.52 -3.60 -8.77
N GLY A 12 -3.42 -2.64 -8.90
CA GLY A 12 -3.41 -1.41 -8.13
C GLY A 12 -4.75 -1.06 -7.51
N SER A 13 -4.69 -0.28 -6.45
CA SER A 13 -5.84 0.37 -5.86
C SER A 13 -5.59 1.85 -5.58
N LEU A 14 -6.59 2.70 -5.83
CA LEU A 14 -6.52 4.14 -5.55
C LEU A 14 -7.71 4.56 -4.68
N SER A 15 -7.42 5.06 -3.48
CA SER A 15 -8.45 5.58 -2.57
C SER A 15 -8.75 7.04 -2.85
N SER A 16 -10.01 7.44 -2.67
CA SER A 16 -10.33 8.87 -2.56
C SER A 16 -9.88 9.45 -1.23
N ALA A 17 -9.39 10.69 -1.25
CA ALA A 17 -9.08 11.48 -0.06
C ALA A 17 -9.84 12.81 -0.09
N ASP A 18 -11.17 12.74 -0.24
CA ASP A 18 -12.05 13.89 -0.47
C ASP A 18 -11.85 15.03 0.56
N THR A 19 -11.62 14.68 1.82
CA THR A 19 -11.40 15.65 2.92
C THR A 19 -9.98 16.20 3.00
N ASN A 20 -9.04 15.71 2.19
CA ASN A 20 -7.64 16.15 2.20
C ASN A 20 -7.22 16.85 0.91
N TRP A 21 -7.91 16.62 -0.20
CA TRP A 21 -7.62 17.30 -1.46
C TRP A 21 -8.09 18.75 -1.42
N LYS A 22 -7.14 19.67 -1.26
CA LYS A 22 -7.39 21.10 -1.14
C LYS A 22 -8.16 21.68 -2.32
N ASP A 23 -7.85 21.22 -3.54
CA ASP A 23 -8.53 21.70 -4.75
C ASP A 23 -10.02 21.33 -4.74
N LEU A 24 -10.36 20.11 -4.32
CA LEU A 24 -11.75 19.69 -4.14
C LEU A 24 -12.43 20.54 -3.05
N LEU A 25 -11.80 20.71 -1.89
CA LEU A 25 -12.38 21.51 -0.81
C LEU A 25 -12.61 22.98 -1.23
N ARG A 26 -11.71 23.56 -2.02
CA ARG A 26 -11.86 24.92 -2.57
C ARG A 26 -13.04 24.99 -3.54
N ILE A 27 -13.17 24.01 -4.43
CA ILE A 27 -14.31 23.90 -5.37
C ILE A 27 -15.62 23.81 -4.59
N LEU A 28 -15.69 22.93 -3.59
CA LEU A 28 -16.86 22.76 -2.75
C LEU A 28 -17.20 24.05 -1.98
N GLY A 29 -16.20 24.71 -1.39
CA GLY A 29 -16.40 25.99 -0.70
C GLY A 29 -16.97 27.08 -1.61
N LYS A 30 -16.45 27.17 -2.84
CA LYS A 30 -16.93 28.12 -3.84
C LYS A 30 -18.37 27.84 -4.26
N LEU A 31 -18.72 26.58 -4.51
CA LEU A 31 -20.05 26.19 -4.98
C LEU A 31 -21.10 26.24 -3.85
N ASN A 32 -20.74 25.77 -2.66
CA ASN A 32 -21.70 25.54 -1.57
C ASN A 32 -21.81 26.71 -0.60
N ASP A 33 -20.71 27.40 -0.34
CA ASP A 33 -20.62 28.45 0.67
C ASP A 33 -20.34 29.83 0.05
N GLY A 34 -20.16 29.90 -1.27
CA GLY A 34 -19.84 31.14 -1.99
C GLY A 34 -18.47 31.72 -1.61
N LYS A 35 -17.61 30.92 -0.96
CA LYS A 35 -16.31 31.36 -0.45
C LYS A 35 -15.16 30.62 -1.11
N GLU A 36 -14.20 31.39 -1.62
CA GLU A 36 -12.95 30.85 -2.13
C GLU A 36 -11.93 30.76 -0.99
N TYR A 37 -11.77 29.56 -0.42
CA TYR A 37 -10.85 29.32 0.69
C TYR A 37 -9.38 29.32 0.23
N THR A 38 -8.55 29.98 1.02
CA THR A 38 -7.09 29.93 0.91
C THR A 38 -6.53 28.60 1.44
N ASP A 39 -5.29 28.28 1.05
CA ASP A 39 -4.58 27.08 1.53
C ASP A 39 -4.43 27.04 3.06
N SER A 40 -4.23 28.21 3.69
CA SER A 40 -4.13 28.34 5.14
C SER A 40 -5.46 28.03 5.83
N GLU A 41 -6.56 28.60 5.33
CA GLU A 41 -7.89 28.34 5.89
C GLU A 41 -8.28 26.86 5.78
N LEU A 42 -8.01 26.23 4.63
CA LEU A 42 -8.28 24.79 4.44
C LEU A 42 -7.43 23.89 5.36
N LYS A 43 -6.23 24.35 5.74
CA LYS A 43 -5.37 23.65 6.69
C LYS A 43 -5.91 23.74 8.12
N GLU A 44 -6.46 24.89 8.48
CA GLU A 44 -7.07 25.15 9.81
C GLU A 44 -8.44 24.49 9.97
N MET A 45 -9.14 24.18 8.87
CA MET A 45 -10.41 23.46 8.93
C MET A 45 -10.25 22.10 9.62
N ASN A 46 -11.07 21.88 10.63
CA ASN A 46 -11.16 20.59 11.30
C ASN A 46 -11.91 19.56 10.44
N TRP A 47 -11.85 18.29 10.86
CA TRP A 47 -12.46 17.19 10.14
C TRP A 47 -13.98 17.36 9.92
N ASN A 48 -14.72 17.88 10.91
CA ASN A 48 -16.17 18.08 10.78
C ASN A 48 -16.51 19.11 9.71
N GLN A 49 -15.76 20.21 9.62
CA GLN A 49 -15.96 21.25 8.61
C GLN A 49 -15.72 20.69 7.20
N LYS A 50 -14.62 19.96 7.01
CA LYS A 50 -14.29 19.30 5.73
C LYS A 50 -15.33 18.27 5.33
N SER A 51 -15.73 17.41 6.26
CA SER A 51 -16.78 16.41 6.05
C SER A 51 -18.11 17.04 5.66
N LYS A 52 -18.48 18.18 6.23
CA LYS A 52 -19.70 18.89 5.88
C LYS A 52 -19.69 19.40 4.43
N LEU A 53 -18.55 19.91 3.95
CA LEU A 53 -18.40 20.32 2.54
C LEU A 53 -18.59 19.14 1.59
N VAL A 54 -17.95 18.01 1.87
CA VAL A 54 -18.03 16.79 1.04
C VAL A 54 -19.45 16.21 1.03
N GLN A 55 -20.11 16.14 2.20
CA GLN A 55 -21.47 15.60 2.31
C GLN A 55 -22.53 16.48 1.65
N LYS A 56 -22.31 17.79 1.59
CA LYS A 56 -23.26 18.75 1.00
C LYS A 56 -23.34 18.63 -0.53
N ASP A 57 -22.26 18.20 -1.18
CA ASP A 57 -22.23 18.02 -2.64
C ASP A 57 -21.43 16.76 -3.07
N PRO A 58 -22.02 15.57 -2.89
CA PRO A 58 -21.38 14.29 -3.27
C PRO A 58 -21.27 14.11 -4.80
N VAL A 59 -22.09 14.84 -5.58
CA VAL A 59 -22.04 14.79 -7.05
C VAL A 59 -20.75 15.45 -7.55
N THR A 60 -20.42 16.63 -7.04
CA THR A 60 -19.14 17.29 -7.36
C THR A 60 -17.95 16.47 -6.89
N CYS A 61 -18.03 15.83 -5.72
CA CYS A 61 -16.98 14.91 -5.25
C CYS A 61 -16.75 13.75 -6.24
N SER A 62 -17.83 13.12 -6.71
CA SER A 62 -17.76 12.02 -7.68
C SER A 62 -17.20 12.47 -9.03
N ARG A 63 -17.64 13.63 -9.54
CA ARG A 63 -17.13 14.21 -10.80
C ARG A 63 -15.65 14.59 -10.70
N TYR A 64 -15.25 15.17 -9.57
CA TYR A 64 -13.85 15.52 -9.31
C TYR A 64 -12.99 14.26 -9.25
N PHE A 65 -13.45 13.21 -8.56
CA PHE A 65 -12.74 11.94 -8.49
C PHE A 65 -12.53 11.32 -9.87
N ASP A 66 -13.58 11.23 -10.68
CA ASP A 66 -13.47 10.72 -12.06
C ASP A 66 -12.48 11.56 -12.88
N TYR A 67 -12.61 12.89 -12.85
CA TYR A 67 -11.65 13.78 -13.51
C TYR A 67 -10.21 13.53 -13.05
N ARG A 68 -9.99 13.42 -11.74
CA ARG A 68 -8.67 13.15 -11.16
C ARG A 68 -8.10 11.81 -11.62
N VAL A 69 -8.92 10.76 -11.71
CA VAL A 69 -8.51 9.45 -12.23
C VAL A 69 -8.12 9.55 -13.71
N GLN A 70 -8.92 10.24 -14.53
CA GLN A 70 -8.58 10.44 -15.95
C GLN A 70 -7.26 11.21 -16.11
N GLN A 71 -7.06 12.28 -15.33
CA GLN A 71 -5.81 13.04 -15.37
C GLN A 71 -4.62 12.21 -14.87
N PHE A 72 -4.80 11.42 -13.81
CA PHE A 72 -3.75 10.53 -13.32
C PHE A 72 -3.33 9.53 -14.39
N ILE A 73 -4.27 8.89 -15.08
CA ILE A 73 -3.96 7.96 -16.17
C ILE A 73 -3.24 8.68 -17.32
N ASN A 74 -3.76 9.82 -17.78
CA ASN A 74 -3.27 10.47 -18.98
C ASN A 74 -1.97 11.26 -18.78
N LEU A 75 -1.76 11.87 -17.61
CA LEU A 75 -0.59 12.71 -17.35
C LEU A 75 0.51 11.97 -16.59
N VAL A 76 0.16 10.95 -15.81
CA VAL A 76 1.13 10.18 -15.02
C VAL A 76 1.37 8.84 -15.67
N LEU A 77 0.38 7.95 -15.73
CA LEU A 77 0.63 6.57 -16.18
C LEU A 77 1.03 6.47 -17.66
N LYS A 78 0.49 7.33 -18.52
CA LYS A 78 0.85 7.44 -19.95
C LYS A 78 2.03 8.38 -20.23
N SER A 79 2.68 8.90 -19.19
CA SER A 79 3.84 9.80 -19.38
C SER A 79 5.01 9.06 -20.01
N ASP A 80 5.75 9.73 -20.89
CA ASP A 80 7.01 9.23 -21.49
C ASP A 80 8.14 9.03 -20.46
N HIS A 81 7.93 9.40 -19.20
CA HIS A 81 8.85 9.15 -18.10
C HIS A 81 8.67 7.77 -17.43
N ASP A 82 7.73 6.96 -17.91
CA ASP A 82 7.52 5.57 -17.48
C ASP A 82 7.50 5.39 -15.94
N PRO A 83 6.63 6.12 -15.20
CA PRO A 83 6.73 6.23 -13.75
C PRO A 83 6.51 4.92 -13.00
N ILE A 84 5.94 3.92 -13.67
CA ILE A 84 5.70 2.56 -13.18
C ILE A 84 6.13 1.50 -14.21
N GLY A 85 7.00 1.92 -15.14
CA GLY A 85 7.28 1.24 -16.41
C GLY A 85 6.43 1.77 -17.56
N LYS A 86 6.79 1.37 -18.78
CA LYS A 86 6.12 1.81 -20.00
C LYS A 86 4.76 1.16 -20.16
N LEU A 87 3.72 1.96 -20.02
CA LEU A 87 2.33 1.49 -20.06
C LEU A 87 1.95 1.01 -21.47
N THR A 88 1.45 -0.22 -21.56
CA THR A 88 0.89 -0.77 -22.81
C THR A 88 -0.63 -0.80 -22.79
N ASP A 89 -1.21 -1.25 -21.69
CA ASP A 89 -2.66 -1.35 -21.51
C ASP A 89 -3.03 -1.23 -20.03
N TYR A 90 -4.28 -0.91 -19.74
CA TYR A 90 -4.82 -0.87 -18.39
C TYR A 90 -6.33 -1.11 -18.40
N PHE A 91 -6.83 -1.64 -17.28
CA PHE A 91 -8.25 -1.78 -17.03
C PHE A 91 -8.55 -1.40 -15.60
N TYR A 92 -9.55 -0.56 -15.37
CA TYR A 92 -9.98 -0.28 -14.02
C TYR A 92 -11.49 -0.36 -13.83
N ARG A 93 -11.89 -0.57 -12.58
CA ARG A 93 -13.27 -0.44 -12.10
C ARG A 93 -13.33 0.54 -10.96
N VAL A 94 -14.45 1.25 -10.89
CA VAL A 94 -14.82 2.06 -9.74
C VAL A 94 -15.69 1.20 -8.83
N GLU A 95 -15.29 1.07 -7.57
CA GLU A 95 -16.07 0.46 -6.51
C GLU A 95 -16.46 1.52 -5.49
N PHE A 96 -17.74 1.58 -5.14
CA PHE A 96 -18.20 2.33 -3.97
C PHE A 96 -18.21 1.37 -2.78
N GLN A 97 -17.18 1.47 -1.95
CA GLN A 97 -17.17 0.77 -0.67
C GLN A 97 -18.28 1.35 0.23
N GLN A 98 -18.68 0.63 1.29
CA GLN A 98 -19.71 1.05 2.27
C GLN A 98 -19.42 2.37 3.03
N ARG A 99 -18.43 3.15 2.59
CA ARG A 99 -17.95 4.40 3.18
C ARG A 99 -18.31 5.64 2.35
N GLY A 100 -18.99 5.48 1.23
CA GLY A 100 -19.54 6.58 0.43
C GLY A 100 -18.59 7.17 -0.62
N SER A 101 -17.28 7.09 -0.43
CA SER A 101 -16.30 7.57 -1.42
C SER A 101 -15.93 6.48 -2.44
N PRO A 102 -15.69 6.85 -3.70
CA PRO A 102 -15.25 5.92 -4.73
C PRO A 102 -13.82 5.40 -4.47
N HIS A 103 -13.57 4.20 -4.97
CA HIS A 103 -12.28 3.51 -4.90
C HIS A 103 -12.00 2.86 -6.25
N ILE A 104 -10.75 2.92 -6.70
CA ILE A 104 -10.34 2.29 -7.96
C ILE A 104 -9.69 0.96 -7.68
N HIS A 105 -10.04 -0.05 -8.47
CA HIS A 105 -9.24 -1.25 -8.69
C HIS A 105 -8.75 -1.24 -10.13
N ILE A 106 -7.44 -1.31 -10.36
CA ILE A 106 -6.82 -1.21 -11.68
C ILE A 106 -5.87 -2.39 -11.93
N LEU A 107 -5.89 -2.90 -13.15
CA LEU A 107 -4.93 -3.83 -13.73
C LEU A 107 -4.09 -3.07 -14.76
N ILE A 108 -2.78 -3.27 -14.77
CA ILE A 108 -1.84 -2.53 -15.60
C ILE A 108 -0.87 -3.49 -16.28
N TRP A 109 -0.71 -3.35 -17.59
CA TRP A 109 0.27 -4.09 -18.39
C TRP A 109 1.43 -3.18 -18.76
N ILE A 110 2.65 -3.62 -18.47
CA ILE A 110 3.88 -2.87 -18.73
C ILE A 110 4.71 -3.57 -19.81
N GLU A 111 5.24 -2.79 -20.76
CA GLU A 111 6.10 -3.30 -21.81
C GLU A 111 7.41 -3.85 -21.23
N ASN A 112 7.79 -5.06 -21.62
CA ASN A 112 9.04 -5.71 -21.22
C ASN A 112 9.25 -5.80 -19.70
N ALA A 113 8.17 -5.84 -18.92
CA ALA A 113 8.28 -6.16 -17.50
C ALA A 113 8.65 -7.63 -17.31
N PRO A 114 9.47 -7.96 -16.29
CA PRO A 114 9.83 -9.34 -16.00
C PRO A 114 8.58 -10.13 -15.57
N VAL A 115 8.58 -11.44 -15.83
CA VAL A 115 7.49 -12.36 -15.57
C VAL A 115 7.94 -13.42 -14.57
N TYR A 116 7.19 -13.56 -13.47
CA TYR A 116 7.46 -14.58 -12.46
C TYR A 116 7.43 -16.00 -13.09
N GLU A 117 8.31 -16.89 -12.62
CA GLU A 117 8.58 -18.24 -13.17
C GLU A 117 9.21 -18.30 -14.57
N SER A 118 9.25 -17.19 -15.33
CA SER A 118 9.90 -17.13 -16.65
C SER A 118 11.27 -16.46 -16.58
N ASP A 119 11.34 -15.33 -15.88
CA ASP A 119 12.57 -14.56 -15.66
C ASP A 119 13.17 -14.88 -14.28
N SER A 120 14.39 -14.38 -14.03
CA SER A 120 15.05 -14.57 -12.75
C SER A 120 14.32 -13.82 -11.63
N ASN A 121 14.33 -14.39 -10.40
CA ASN A 121 13.74 -13.71 -9.25
C ASN A 121 14.47 -12.39 -8.96
N GLU A 122 15.76 -12.32 -9.27
CA GLU A 122 16.58 -11.11 -9.16
C GLU A 122 16.05 -9.99 -10.06
N ASP A 123 15.69 -10.29 -11.31
CA ASP A 123 15.14 -9.31 -12.26
C ASP A 123 13.75 -8.82 -11.81
N VAL A 124 12.89 -9.74 -11.36
CA VAL A 124 11.56 -9.40 -10.82
C VAL A 124 11.69 -8.50 -9.60
N VAL A 125 12.57 -8.87 -8.65
CA VAL A 125 12.81 -8.07 -7.43
C VAL A 125 13.39 -6.70 -7.77
N ALA A 126 14.36 -6.62 -8.68
CA ALA A 126 14.94 -5.36 -9.11
C ALA A 126 13.91 -4.43 -9.76
N PHE A 127 13.01 -5.00 -10.57
CA PHE A 127 11.89 -4.26 -11.15
C PHE A 127 10.92 -3.75 -10.08
N ILE A 128 10.61 -4.55 -9.06
CA ILE A 128 9.74 -4.14 -7.95
C ILE A 128 10.38 -3.02 -7.14
N ASP A 129 11.64 -3.17 -6.72
CA ASP A 129 12.36 -2.17 -5.90
C ASP A 129 12.58 -0.84 -6.63
N LYS A 130 12.59 -0.87 -7.97
CA LYS A 130 12.65 0.35 -8.79
C LYS A 130 11.43 1.25 -8.54
N TYR A 131 10.23 0.69 -8.45
CA TYR A 131 8.99 1.46 -8.41
C TYR A 131 8.31 1.48 -7.04
N VAL A 132 8.38 0.39 -6.29
CA VAL A 132 7.65 0.17 -5.04
C VAL A 132 8.58 0.35 -3.84
N SER A 133 8.05 0.97 -2.79
CA SER A 133 8.74 1.20 -1.51
C SER A 133 7.74 1.04 -0.38
N CYS A 134 8.22 0.68 0.80
CA CYS A 134 7.46 0.83 2.04
C CYS A 134 8.24 1.65 3.08
N SER A 135 9.22 2.45 2.63
CA SER A 135 10.13 3.13 3.55
C SER A 135 9.52 4.39 4.15
N LEU A 136 9.81 4.63 5.43
CA LEU A 136 9.42 5.87 6.14
C LEU A 136 10.39 7.04 5.85
N SER A 137 11.62 6.76 5.42
CA SER A 137 12.67 7.77 5.27
C SER A 137 12.66 8.51 3.93
N GLU A 138 11.62 8.38 3.12
CA GLU A 138 11.51 9.14 1.87
C GLU A 138 11.22 10.63 2.14
N ASN A 139 11.68 11.51 1.24
CA ASN A 139 11.57 12.98 1.31
C ASN A 139 10.13 13.54 1.47
N ASN A 140 9.11 12.67 1.52
CA ASN A 140 7.69 13.00 1.59
C ASN A 140 6.99 12.32 2.78
N THR A 141 7.57 12.40 3.99
CA THR A 141 7.06 11.73 5.20
C THR A 141 5.56 11.96 5.45
N SER A 142 5.03 13.15 5.15
CA SER A 142 3.60 13.45 5.29
C SER A 142 2.70 12.65 4.34
N LEU A 143 3.17 12.35 3.12
CA LEU A 143 2.43 11.52 2.16
C LEU A 143 2.60 10.03 2.49
N VAL A 144 3.79 9.60 2.92
CA VAL A 144 4.03 8.21 3.35
C VAL A 144 3.12 7.84 4.52
N ASN A 145 2.83 8.79 5.42
CA ASN A 145 1.86 8.60 6.50
C ASN A 145 0.44 8.24 6.03
N LEU A 146 0.07 8.53 4.77
CA LEU A 146 -1.20 8.08 4.16
C LEU A 146 -1.19 6.58 3.84
N GLN A 147 0.00 5.97 3.75
CA GLN A 147 0.20 4.54 3.47
C GLN A 147 0.35 3.71 4.75
N VAL A 148 0.44 4.36 5.92
CA VAL A 148 0.54 3.68 7.22
C VAL A 148 -0.81 3.10 7.60
N HIS A 149 -0.87 1.78 7.73
CA HIS A 149 -2.04 1.04 8.17
C HIS A 149 -2.37 1.34 9.63
N LYS A 150 -3.53 1.96 9.85
CA LYS A 150 -4.13 2.14 11.17
C LYS A 150 -5.28 1.16 11.34
N HIS A 151 -5.22 0.38 12.41
CA HIS A 151 -6.29 -0.57 12.70
C HIS A 151 -7.62 0.17 12.91
N SER A 152 -8.60 -0.13 12.06
CA SER A 152 -9.97 0.36 12.16
C SER A 152 -10.92 -0.79 12.50
N LYS A 153 -12.18 -0.49 12.85
CA LYS A 153 -13.20 -1.53 13.10
C LYS A 153 -13.32 -2.52 11.94
N THR A 154 -13.17 -2.03 10.71
CA THR A 154 -13.33 -2.83 9.48
C THR A 154 -12.17 -3.77 9.17
N CYS A 155 -10.97 -3.51 9.71
CA CYS A 155 -9.84 -4.39 9.48
C CYS A 155 -9.82 -5.54 10.50
N ARG A 156 -10.58 -5.48 11.60
CA ARG A 156 -10.61 -6.54 12.61
C ARG A 156 -11.47 -7.69 12.13
N LYS A 157 -10.90 -8.90 12.09
CA LYS A 157 -11.62 -10.11 11.68
C LYS A 157 -12.60 -10.54 12.78
N LYS A 158 -13.92 -10.45 12.51
CA LYS A 158 -14.99 -10.93 13.42
C LYS A 158 -14.85 -10.44 14.88
N GLY A 159 -14.40 -9.19 15.08
CA GLY A 159 -14.22 -8.61 16.42
C GLY A 159 -12.94 -9.04 17.16
N HIS A 160 -12.17 -9.98 16.62
CA HIS A 160 -10.86 -10.35 17.17
C HIS A 160 -9.79 -9.31 16.83
N PRO A 161 -8.72 -9.17 17.65
CA PRO A 161 -7.58 -8.29 17.39
C PRO A 161 -6.66 -8.83 16.27
N ILE A 162 -7.24 -9.43 15.23
CA ILE A 162 -6.52 -9.97 14.07
C ILE A 162 -6.83 -9.08 12.88
N CYS A 163 -5.79 -8.57 12.22
CA CYS A 163 -5.93 -7.75 11.03
C CYS A 163 -6.27 -8.60 9.80
N ARG A 164 -7.36 -8.26 9.11
CA ARG A 164 -7.81 -8.83 7.84
C ARG A 164 -6.75 -8.70 6.74
N PHE A 165 -5.96 -7.63 6.79
CA PHE A 165 -4.93 -7.33 5.81
C PHE A 165 -3.56 -7.91 6.19
N GLY A 166 -3.48 -8.65 7.30
CA GLY A 166 -2.25 -9.32 7.73
C GLY A 166 -1.21 -8.41 8.39
N PHE A 167 -1.58 -7.21 8.82
CA PHE A 167 -0.68 -6.34 9.60
C PHE A 167 -0.54 -6.82 11.06
N PRO A 168 0.65 -6.66 11.67
CA PRO A 168 1.88 -6.13 11.07
C PRO A 168 2.55 -7.11 10.08
N LEU A 169 3.17 -6.56 9.03
CA LEU A 169 3.94 -7.34 8.07
C LEU A 169 5.35 -7.62 8.61
N PRO A 170 5.95 -8.79 8.33
CA PRO A 170 7.26 -9.15 8.88
C PRO A 170 8.38 -8.23 8.37
N PRO A 171 9.33 -7.80 9.22
CA PRO A 171 10.58 -7.20 8.77
C PRO A 171 11.35 -8.10 7.79
N MET A 172 12.00 -7.51 6.79
CA MET A 172 12.73 -8.25 5.75
C MET A 172 14.05 -7.55 5.43
N LYS A 173 15.13 -8.33 5.34
CA LYS A 173 16.47 -7.85 4.99
C LYS A 173 16.55 -7.25 3.58
N ALA A 174 15.87 -7.89 2.63
CA ALA A 174 15.78 -7.50 1.23
C ALA A 174 14.38 -7.85 0.69
N THR A 175 14.03 -7.28 -0.46
CA THR A 175 12.83 -7.68 -1.19
C THR A 175 13.05 -9.08 -1.75
N VAL A 176 12.12 -10.00 -1.47
CA VAL A 176 12.24 -11.42 -1.86
C VAL A 176 10.88 -11.99 -2.24
N ILE A 177 10.90 -13.00 -3.11
CA ILE A 177 9.73 -13.81 -3.41
C ILE A 177 9.83 -15.09 -2.58
N LEU A 178 8.82 -15.33 -1.74
CA LEU A 178 8.75 -16.51 -0.89
C LEU A 178 7.63 -17.42 -1.35
N GLU A 179 7.93 -18.72 -1.41
CA GLU A 179 6.95 -19.77 -1.70
C GLU A 179 6.52 -20.49 -0.41
N PRO A 180 5.36 -21.18 -0.41
CA PRO A 180 4.95 -22.02 0.71
C PRO A 180 6.03 -23.04 1.12
N LEU A 181 5.94 -23.51 2.36
CA LEU A 181 6.72 -24.65 2.82
C LEU A 181 6.32 -25.92 2.05
N LYS A 182 7.24 -26.87 1.93
CA LYS A 182 6.95 -28.17 1.31
C LYS A 182 6.21 -29.05 2.33
N GLU A 183 5.44 -30.03 1.85
CA GLU A 183 4.62 -30.91 2.73
C GLU A 183 5.44 -31.67 3.79
N ASN A 184 6.75 -31.86 3.57
CA ASN A 184 7.63 -32.55 4.49
C ASN A 184 8.13 -31.66 5.66
N ASP A 185 7.88 -30.35 5.60
CA ASP A 185 8.26 -29.43 6.68
C ASP A 185 7.24 -29.51 7.82
N ASP A 186 7.67 -29.26 9.06
CA ASP A 186 6.79 -29.18 10.23
C ASP A 186 6.01 -27.84 10.22
N ILE A 187 4.97 -27.79 9.38
CA ILE A 187 4.18 -26.58 9.14
C ILE A 187 3.55 -26.07 10.44
N GLU A 188 3.04 -26.95 11.30
CA GLU A 188 2.37 -26.54 12.54
C GLU A 188 3.34 -25.94 13.56
N LYS A 189 4.55 -26.48 13.68
CA LYS A 189 5.63 -25.85 14.45
C LYS A 189 5.91 -24.43 13.95
N TYR A 190 6.13 -24.26 12.65
CA TYR A 190 6.48 -22.95 12.08
C TYR A 190 5.32 -21.94 12.12
N LYS A 191 4.06 -22.39 12.07
CA LYS A 191 2.90 -21.54 12.33
C LYS A 191 2.85 -21.03 13.77
N ALA A 192 3.20 -21.87 14.75
CA ALA A 192 3.29 -21.45 16.15
C ALA A 192 4.38 -20.38 16.33
N ILE A 193 5.56 -20.61 15.75
CA ILE A 193 6.67 -19.64 15.75
C ILE A 193 6.25 -18.32 15.10
N TYR A 194 5.56 -18.37 13.96
CA TYR A 194 5.09 -17.14 13.30
C TYR A 194 4.11 -16.34 14.16
N LYS A 195 3.29 -17.02 14.96
CA LYS A 195 2.38 -16.36 15.91
C LYS A 195 3.14 -15.64 17.02
N GLU A 196 4.24 -16.23 17.51
CA GLU A 196 5.13 -15.58 18.48
C GLU A 196 5.81 -14.35 17.87
N ILE A 197 6.36 -14.47 16.67
CA ILE A 197 6.94 -13.34 15.92
C ILE A 197 5.94 -12.19 15.79
N GLN A 198 4.69 -12.49 15.43
CA GLN A 198 3.63 -11.49 15.31
C GLN A 198 3.30 -10.80 16.64
N ASN A 199 3.38 -11.50 17.77
CA ASN A 199 3.20 -10.90 19.08
C ASN A 199 4.33 -9.92 19.41
N GLU A 200 5.59 -10.31 19.13
CA GLU A 200 6.76 -9.45 19.36
C GLU A 200 6.74 -8.20 18.47
N ILE A 201 6.39 -8.32 17.18
CA ILE A 201 6.26 -7.14 16.32
C ILE A 201 5.19 -6.18 16.85
N ASN A 202 4.09 -6.70 17.40
CA ASN A 202 3.04 -5.86 17.98
C ASN A 202 3.47 -5.22 19.31
N SER A 203 4.27 -5.90 20.14
CA SER A 203 4.79 -5.36 21.40
C SER A 203 5.75 -4.18 21.13
N LEU A 204 6.55 -4.27 20.07
CA LEU A 204 7.51 -3.24 19.68
C LEU A 204 6.89 -1.96 19.12
N HIS A 205 5.62 -1.97 18.71
CA HIS A 205 5.02 -0.89 17.91
C HIS A 205 5.10 0.51 18.57
N ASN A 206 5.28 0.60 19.88
CA ASN A 206 5.41 1.84 20.64
C ASN A 206 6.79 2.03 21.32
N SER A 207 7.80 1.24 20.94
CA SER A 207 9.14 1.36 21.50
C SER A 207 9.84 2.61 20.94
N GLU A 208 10.51 3.36 21.82
CA GLU A 208 11.23 4.59 21.44
C GLU A 208 12.40 4.31 20.48
N ASP A 209 12.95 3.10 20.51
CA ASP A 209 14.13 2.71 19.73
C ASP A 209 13.79 1.99 18.40
N ILE A 210 12.49 1.84 18.07
CA ILE A 210 12.08 1.06 16.89
C ILE A 210 12.63 1.62 15.58
N ASP A 211 12.85 2.93 15.49
CA ASP A 211 13.35 3.60 14.29
C ASP A 211 14.83 3.28 14.00
N GLN A 212 15.60 2.94 15.04
CA GLN A 212 17.01 2.58 14.95
C GLN A 212 17.20 1.06 14.79
N MET A 213 16.16 0.28 15.08
CA MET A 213 16.21 -1.17 15.01
C MET A 213 16.42 -1.64 13.56
N THR A 214 17.47 -2.44 13.36
CA THR A 214 17.76 -3.10 12.07
C THR A 214 17.11 -4.48 12.00
N TYR A 215 17.14 -5.09 10.82
CA TYR A 215 16.68 -6.47 10.64
C TYR A 215 17.49 -7.45 11.52
N ASP A 216 18.82 -7.33 11.50
CA ASP A 216 19.70 -8.24 12.24
C ASP A 216 19.51 -8.05 13.76
N MET A 217 19.40 -6.80 14.26
CA MET A 217 19.07 -6.54 15.68
C MET A 217 17.71 -7.13 16.09
N PHE A 218 16.70 -7.05 15.21
CA PHE A 218 15.41 -7.64 15.49
C PHE A 218 15.49 -9.17 15.63
N LEU A 219 16.28 -9.84 14.78
CA LEU A 219 16.47 -11.29 14.89
C LEU A 219 17.27 -11.69 16.12
N ASP A 220 18.37 -10.99 16.41
CA ASP A 220 19.31 -11.38 17.45
C ASP A 220 18.83 -10.94 18.84
N ASP A 221 18.40 -9.68 18.99
CA ASP A 221 18.09 -9.08 20.29
C ASP A 221 16.64 -9.34 20.74
N VAL A 222 15.70 -9.42 19.80
CA VAL A 222 14.27 -9.60 20.10
C VAL A 222 13.84 -11.05 19.97
N LEU A 223 14.06 -11.66 18.80
CA LEU A 223 13.56 -13.01 18.52
C LEU A 223 14.51 -14.13 18.98
N GLN A 224 15.80 -13.83 19.13
CA GLN A 224 16.86 -14.81 19.41
C GLN A 224 16.80 -15.99 18.42
N MET A 225 16.63 -15.69 17.13
CA MET A 225 16.34 -16.66 16.07
C MET A 225 17.20 -16.41 14.84
N ASN A 226 17.67 -17.49 14.21
CA ASN A 226 18.37 -17.37 12.94
C ASN A 226 17.42 -17.05 11.76
N ASP A 227 18.00 -16.49 10.70
CA ASP A 227 17.29 -16.09 9.47
C ASP A 227 16.50 -17.27 8.84
N GLU A 228 17.09 -18.47 8.81
CA GLU A 228 16.45 -19.64 8.21
C GLU A 228 15.13 -20.02 8.89
N ASN A 229 15.11 -20.08 10.23
CA ASN A 229 13.88 -20.38 10.98
C ASN A 229 12.87 -19.25 10.87
N TYR A 230 13.33 -18.00 10.82
CA TYR A 230 12.47 -16.84 10.63
C TYR A 230 11.75 -16.90 9.27
N ILE A 231 12.50 -17.14 8.20
CA ILE A 231 11.94 -17.27 6.84
C ILE A 231 10.99 -18.47 6.75
N LYS A 232 11.33 -19.62 7.36
CA LYS A 232 10.40 -20.78 7.41
C LYS A 232 9.10 -20.44 8.16
N ALA A 233 9.18 -19.69 9.26
CA ALA A 233 8.00 -19.22 9.99
C ALA A 233 7.10 -18.36 9.10
N ILE A 234 7.65 -17.40 8.33
CA ILE A 234 6.88 -16.61 7.37
C ILE A 234 6.22 -17.50 6.32
N ARG A 235 7.00 -18.40 5.69
CA ARG A 235 6.55 -19.30 4.62
C ARG A 235 5.43 -20.25 5.05
N SER A 236 5.37 -20.62 6.32
CA SER A 236 4.34 -21.53 6.87
C SER A 236 2.90 -21.00 6.76
N ASN A 237 2.73 -19.70 6.55
CA ASN A 237 1.41 -19.05 6.39
C ASN A 237 1.07 -18.72 4.93
N LEU A 238 1.91 -19.12 3.98
CA LEU A 238 1.68 -18.88 2.55
C LEU A 238 0.88 -20.01 1.93
N SER A 239 -0.10 -19.64 1.09
CA SER A 239 -0.85 -20.57 0.23
C SER A 239 -0.35 -20.59 -1.22
N GLY A 240 0.55 -19.68 -1.57
CA GLY A 240 1.16 -19.54 -2.89
C GLY A 240 2.34 -18.56 -2.82
N PRO A 241 3.07 -18.38 -3.93
CA PRO A 241 4.16 -17.42 -4.02
C PRO A 241 3.72 -16.01 -3.65
N LYS A 242 4.57 -15.28 -2.93
CA LYS A 242 4.29 -13.93 -2.51
C LYS A 242 5.55 -13.08 -2.43
N VAL A 243 5.45 -11.85 -2.92
CA VAL A 243 6.48 -10.82 -2.75
C VAL A 243 6.43 -10.27 -1.32
N PHE A 244 7.59 -10.21 -0.68
CA PHE A 244 7.83 -9.51 0.57
C PHE A 244 8.85 -8.40 0.33
N LEU A 245 8.44 -7.14 0.54
CA LEU A 245 9.31 -5.98 0.37
C LEU A 245 10.35 -5.90 1.50
N LYS A 246 11.55 -5.40 1.18
CA LYS A 246 12.54 -4.97 2.17
C LYS A 246 11.87 -4.03 3.18
N ARG A 247 12.00 -4.33 4.47
CA ARG A 247 11.19 -3.68 5.51
C ARG A 247 11.91 -3.65 6.84
N LYS A 248 12.07 -2.46 7.40
CA LYS A 248 12.55 -2.30 8.77
C LYS A 248 11.46 -2.62 9.80
N PRO A 249 11.82 -2.95 11.05
CA PRO A 249 10.87 -3.05 12.17
C PRO A 249 9.94 -1.84 12.34
N SER A 250 10.42 -0.61 12.12
CA SER A 250 9.56 0.59 12.15
C SER A 250 8.55 0.68 11.00
N GLU A 251 8.79 -0.04 9.91
CA GLU A 251 8.01 0.02 8.67
C GLU A 251 6.94 -1.09 8.59
N VAL A 252 6.79 -1.93 9.62
CA VAL A 252 5.88 -3.10 9.64
C VAL A 252 4.41 -2.81 9.41
N ARG A 253 4.00 -1.54 9.47
CA ARG A 253 2.63 -1.06 9.19
C ARG A 253 2.50 -0.24 7.92
N VAL A 254 3.57 -0.03 7.16
CA VAL A 254 3.51 0.75 5.91
C VAL A 254 3.09 -0.17 4.76
N ASN A 255 2.05 0.19 4.01
CA ASN A 255 1.73 -0.51 2.76
C ASN A 255 2.84 -0.29 1.73
N GLY A 256 2.96 -1.19 0.74
CA GLY A 256 3.74 -0.90 -0.45
C GLY A 256 3.11 0.29 -1.20
N TYR A 257 3.93 1.25 -1.59
CA TYR A 257 3.49 2.41 -2.37
C TYR A 257 4.48 2.68 -3.49
N MET A 258 3.98 3.29 -4.56
CA MET A 258 4.83 3.71 -5.67
C MET A 258 5.27 5.15 -5.48
N LYS A 259 6.57 5.40 -5.56
CA LYS A 259 7.17 6.70 -5.22
C LYS A 259 6.55 7.85 -6.00
N THR A 260 6.42 7.69 -7.32
CA THR A 260 5.83 8.71 -8.21
C THR A 260 4.32 8.84 -8.03
N VAL A 261 3.62 7.72 -7.86
CA VAL A 261 2.16 7.69 -7.65
C VAL A 261 1.80 8.37 -6.34
N LEU A 262 2.61 8.22 -5.30
CA LEU A 262 2.40 8.86 -4.00
C LEU A 262 2.29 10.38 -4.12
N ILE A 263 3.21 10.98 -4.89
CA ILE A 263 3.30 12.43 -5.10
C ILE A 263 2.14 12.92 -5.96
N ALA A 264 1.80 12.19 -7.02
CA ALA A 264 0.75 12.59 -7.95
C ALA A 264 -0.67 12.39 -7.37
N TRP A 265 -0.90 11.25 -6.71
CA TRP A 265 -2.22 10.86 -6.22
C TRP A 265 -2.56 11.51 -4.88
N GLN A 266 -1.58 11.65 -3.98
CA GLN A 266 -1.72 12.26 -2.64
C GLN A 266 -2.85 11.64 -1.81
N ALA A 267 -3.03 10.33 -1.91
CA ALA A 267 -3.95 9.54 -1.12
C ALA A 267 -3.40 8.13 -0.95
N ASN A 268 -4.06 7.33 -0.10
CA ASN A 268 -3.70 5.93 0.05
C ASN A 268 -3.87 5.19 -1.29
N HIS A 269 -2.83 4.45 -1.67
CA HIS A 269 -2.84 3.57 -2.81
C HIS A 269 -1.99 2.33 -2.48
N ASP A 270 -2.19 1.28 -3.25
CA ASP A 270 -1.41 0.06 -3.15
C ASP A 270 -1.19 -0.47 -4.56
N LEU A 271 0.03 -0.92 -4.87
CA LEU A 271 0.32 -1.64 -6.10
C LEU A 271 1.09 -2.92 -5.77
N GLN A 272 0.59 -4.02 -6.31
CA GLN A 272 1.10 -5.37 -6.12
C GLN A 272 1.53 -5.92 -7.47
N PHE A 273 2.74 -6.46 -7.53
CA PHE A 273 3.19 -7.24 -8.67
C PHE A 273 2.38 -8.53 -8.73
N VAL A 274 1.94 -8.91 -9.93
CA VAL A 274 1.01 -10.05 -10.16
C VAL A 274 1.77 -11.28 -10.64
#